data_AF-A0A6A3DQR9-F1
#
_entry.id   AF-A0A6A3DQR9-F1
#
_cell.length_a   1.000
_cell.length_b   1.000
_cell.length_c   1.000
_cell.angle_alpha   90.00
_cell.angle_beta   90.00
_cell.angle_gamma   90.00
#
_symmetry.space_group_name_H-M   'P 1'
#
loop_
_entity.id
_entity.type
_entity.pdbx_description
1 polymer ?
#
loop_
_entity_poly.entity_id
_entity_poly.type
_entity_poly.pdbx_seq_one_letter_code
_entity_poly.pdbx_strand_id
1 'polypeptide(L)'
;MSRKVYEELMKVCPEVHAVRLEEPLTCKGADGSPIMVDTIVDLHLRLQTVAGSVRIAKPVECLIIPGDTNEFLLGNDVLTMLGIDVQRQLDLFVANALQQEQSDEFDDVDEPRIGTSVEMTDEVRAAVDKLIEQAVSKGFPKELESTLRRIATRFDIWRLRLGDDPPARVPPMKIRLKPGAQPYRCKARRYTPEVRRFLDDFND
;
A
#
# COMPACT_ATOMS: atom_id res chain seq x y z
N MET A 1 -6.63 22.42 -13.19
CA MET A 1 -6.25 22.70 -14.60
C MET A 1 -6.01 24.19 -14.79
N SER A 2 -5.28 24.62 -15.80
CA SER A 2 -5.14 26.05 -16.12
C SER A 2 -6.40 26.66 -16.74
N ARG A 3 -6.56 27.99 -16.66
CA ARG A 3 -7.65 28.72 -17.32
C ARG A 3 -7.66 28.51 -18.83
N LYS A 4 -6.49 28.49 -19.48
CA LYS A 4 -6.38 28.23 -20.92
C LYS A 4 -6.91 26.85 -21.30
N VAL A 5 -6.58 25.81 -20.52
CA VAL A 5 -7.09 24.45 -20.76
C VAL A 5 -8.62 24.40 -20.62
N TYR A 6 -9.18 25.12 -19.65
CA TYR A 6 -10.63 25.24 -19.50
C TYR A 6 -11.29 25.94 -20.70
N GLU A 7 -10.72 27.04 -21.19
CA GLU A 7 -11.24 27.75 -22.36
C GLU A 7 -11.17 26.89 -23.65
N GLU A 8 -10.14 26.06 -23.79
CA GLU A 8 -10.07 25.07 -24.87
C GLU A 8 -11.12 23.97 -24.72
N LEU A 9 -11.34 23.48 -23.49
CA LEU A 9 -12.41 22.52 -23.19
C LEU A 9 -13.78 23.07 -23.56
N MET A 10 -14.08 24.34 -23.25
CA MET A 10 -15.35 24.99 -23.59
C MET A 10 -15.65 25.03 -25.09
N LYS A 11 -14.61 25.05 -25.95
CA LYS A 11 -14.79 25.02 -27.40
C LYS A 11 -15.25 23.64 -27.90
N VAL A 12 -14.91 22.59 -27.16
CA VAL A 12 -15.23 21.19 -27.51
C VAL A 12 -16.49 20.70 -26.80
N CYS A 13 -16.69 21.13 -25.55
CA CYS A 13 -17.81 20.75 -24.68
C CYS A 13 -18.46 22.01 -24.06
N PRO A 14 -19.32 22.73 -24.80
CA PRO A 14 -19.96 23.96 -24.32
C PRO A 14 -20.91 23.76 -23.13
N GLU A 15 -21.34 22.53 -22.86
CA GLU A 15 -22.21 22.14 -21.76
C GLU A 15 -21.52 22.12 -20.39
N VAL A 16 -20.19 22.20 -20.36
CA VAL A 16 -19.42 22.27 -19.13
C VAL A 16 -19.53 23.68 -18.56
N HIS A 17 -19.94 23.81 -17.29
CA HIS A 17 -20.10 25.12 -16.66
C HIS A 17 -19.25 25.17 -15.40
N ALA A 18 -18.32 26.12 -15.35
CA ALA A 18 -17.59 26.42 -14.16
C ALA A 18 -18.43 27.23 -13.17
N VAL A 19 -18.24 26.95 -11.88
CA VAL A 19 -18.91 27.60 -10.76
C VAL A 19 -17.89 28.44 -10.00
N ARG A 20 -18.27 29.67 -9.65
CA ARG A 20 -17.44 30.55 -8.82
C ARG A 20 -17.62 30.17 -7.35
N LEU A 21 -16.52 30.02 -6.63
CA LEU A 21 -16.51 29.76 -5.20
C LEU A 21 -16.95 31.01 -4.42
N GLU A 22 -17.70 30.81 -3.34
CA GLU A 22 -18.06 31.88 -2.40
C GLU A 22 -16.82 32.42 -1.67
N GLU A 23 -15.93 31.51 -1.26
CA GLU A 23 -14.64 31.83 -0.65
C GLU A 23 -13.50 31.33 -1.56
N PRO A 24 -12.62 32.23 -2.06
CA PRO A 24 -11.46 31.83 -2.86
C PRO A 24 -10.50 30.94 -2.08
N LEU A 25 -10.01 29.89 -2.73
CA LEU A 25 -9.02 28.96 -2.19
C LEU A 25 -7.60 29.43 -2.51
N THR A 26 -6.70 29.33 -1.53
CA THR A 26 -5.26 29.55 -1.75
C THR A 26 -4.56 28.20 -1.82
N CYS A 27 -4.18 27.79 -3.02
CA CYS A 27 -3.37 26.61 -3.27
C CYS A 27 -1.88 26.95 -3.18
N LYS A 28 -1.02 25.95 -2.97
CA LYS A 28 0.43 26.12 -3.00
C LYS A 28 0.98 25.53 -4.29
N GLY A 29 1.65 26.36 -5.10
CA GLY A 29 2.36 25.93 -6.30
C GLY A 29 3.57 25.07 -5.98
N ALA A 30 4.11 24.39 -7.00
CA ALA A 30 5.30 23.53 -6.85
C ALA A 30 6.55 24.30 -6.40
N ASP A 31 6.65 25.59 -6.73
CA ASP A 31 7.68 26.52 -6.29
C ASP A 31 7.41 27.12 -4.89
N GLY A 32 6.32 26.71 -4.25
CA GLY A 32 5.86 27.23 -2.97
C GLY A 32 5.09 28.56 -3.07
N SER A 33 4.90 29.11 -4.27
CA SER A 33 4.13 30.34 -4.46
C SER A 33 2.63 30.11 -4.19
N PRO A 34 1.92 31.09 -3.61
CA PRO A 34 0.49 30.98 -3.41
C PRO A 34 -0.24 31.18 -4.74
N ILE A 35 -1.19 30.30 -5.04
CA ILE A 35 -2.06 30.39 -6.20
C ILE A 35 -3.51 30.55 -5.72
N MET A 36 -4.09 31.70 -6.05
CA MET A 36 -5.50 31.99 -5.75
C MET A 36 -6.40 31.33 -6.80
N VAL A 37 -7.37 30.54 -6.35
CA VAL A 37 -8.38 29.89 -7.17
C VAL A 37 -9.76 30.33 -6.69
N ASP A 38 -10.56 30.87 -7.60
CA ASP A 38 -11.92 31.33 -7.31
C ASP A 38 -13.00 30.57 -8.09
N THR A 39 -12.58 29.61 -8.94
CA THR A 39 -13.46 28.96 -9.90
C THR A 39 -13.15 27.46 -9.95
N ILE A 40 -14.21 26.65 -9.96
CA ILE A 40 -14.16 25.18 -10.02
C ILE A 40 -15.06 24.65 -11.13
N VAL A 41 -14.84 23.41 -11.53
CA VAL A 41 -15.69 22.71 -12.50
C VAL A 41 -15.69 21.21 -12.24
N ASP A 42 -16.87 20.58 -12.28
CA ASP A 42 -17.00 19.15 -12.10
C ASP A 42 -16.82 18.39 -13.41
N LEU A 43 -15.83 17.49 -13.47
CA LEU A 43 -15.51 16.75 -14.68
C LEU A 43 -15.40 15.25 -14.46
N HIS A 44 -15.89 14.47 -15.41
CA HIS A 44 -15.61 13.04 -15.47
C HIS A 44 -14.26 12.81 -16.14
N LEU A 45 -13.24 12.49 -15.34
CA LEU A 45 -11.89 12.30 -15.85
C LEU A 45 -11.68 10.89 -16.41
N ARG A 46 -10.99 10.84 -17.55
CA ARG A 46 -10.48 9.60 -18.16
C ARG A 46 -9.00 9.75 -18.44
N LEU A 47 -8.19 8.94 -17.77
CA LEU A 47 -6.75 8.88 -17.94
C LEU A 47 -6.40 7.79 -18.96
N GLN A 48 -5.44 8.07 -19.83
CA GLN A 48 -4.84 7.07 -20.72
C GLN A 48 -3.50 6.66 -20.14
N THR A 49 -3.33 5.37 -19.86
CA THR A 49 -2.09 4.81 -19.35
C THR A 49 -1.60 3.71 -20.30
N VAL A 50 -0.34 3.31 -20.16
CA VAL A 50 0.22 2.16 -20.90
C VAL A 50 -0.54 0.86 -20.64
N ALA A 51 -1.14 0.71 -19.46
CA ALA A 51 -1.93 -0.46 -19.07
C ALA A 51 -3.40 -0.38 -19.53
N GLY A 52 -3.80 0.73 -20.17
CA GLY A 52 -5.15 0.98 -20.64
C GLY A 52 -5.78 2.24 -20.06
N SER A 53 -7.06 2.44 -20.37
CA SER A 53 -7.80 3.63 -19.95
C SER A 53 -8.41 3.45 -18.55
N VAL A 54 -8.21 4.45 -17.70
CA VAL A 54 -8.77 4.52 -16.36
C VAL A 54 -9.83 5.62 -16.34
N ARG A 55 -11.07 5.27 -15.99
CA ARG A 55 -12.18 6.23 -15.89
C ARG A 55 -12.56 6.41 -14.43
N ILE A 56 -12.59 7.66 -13.96
CA ILE A 56 -13.08 7.98 -12.62
C ILE A 56 -14.60 7.99 -12.65
N ALA A 57 -15.21 7.19 -11.77
CA ALA A 57 -16.66 6.94 -11.80
C ALA A 57 -17.48 8.15 -11.35
N LYS A 58 -16.96 8.92 -10.39
CA LYS A 58 -17.59 10.14 -9.88
C LYS A 58 -17.00 11.36 -10.60
N PRO A 59 -17.79 12.44 -10.79
CA PRO A 59 -17.24 13.74 -11.15
C PRO A 59 -16.15 14.15 -10.15
N VAL A 60 -15.07 14.72 -10.67
CA VAL A 60 -13.97 15.28 -9.90
C VAL A 60 -14.08 16.79 -9.96
N GLU A 61 -14.11 17.42 -8.80
CA GLU A 61 -14.07 18.88 -8.67
C GLU A 61 -12.68 19.38 -9.10
N CYS A 62 -12.62 20.04 -10.25
CA CYS A 62 -11.39 20.52 -10.83
C CYS A 62 -11.23 22.03 -10.56
N LEU A 63 -10.16 22.39 -9.86
CA LEU A 63 -9.76 23.77 -9.66
C LEU A 63 -9.29 24.42 -10.98
N ILE A 64 -9.80 25.60 -11.31
CA ILE A 64 -9.35 26.40 -12.45
C ILE A 64 -8.31 27.42 -11.98
N ILE A 65 -7.06 27.08 -12.26
CA ILE A 65 -5.88 27.81 -11.83
C ILE A 65 -5.59 28.94 -12.85
N PRO A 66 -5.28 30.17 -12.40
CA PRO A 66 -4.81 31.24 -13.29
C PRO A 66 -3.53 30.83 -14.02
N GLY A 67 -3.48 31.03 -15.33
CA GLY A 67 -2.30 30.72 -16.14
C GLY A 67 -2.63 30.28 -17.56
N ASP A 68 -1.61 30.27 -18.41
CA ASP A 68 -1.66 29.95 -19.84
C ASP A 68 -0.91 28.65 -20.20
N THR A 69 -0.55 27.87 -19.19
CA THR A 69 0.07 26.55 -19.38
C THR A 69 -0.93 25.56 -19.97
N ASN A 70 -0.44 24.59 -20.73
CA ASN A 70 -1.28 23.52 -21.30
C ASN A 70 -1.33 22.30 -20.39
N GLU A 71 -1.31 22.51 -19.07
CA GLU A 71 -1.14 21.46 -18.09
C GLU A 71 -2.43 21.18 -17.30
N PHE A 72 -2.68 19.89 -17.09
CA PHE A 72 -3.70 19.39 -16.18
C PHE A 72 -3.00 18.66 -15.03
N LEU A 73 -3.07 19.24 -13.84
CA LEU A 73 -2.52 18.66 -12.63
C LEU A 73 -3.58 17.76 -11.96
N LEU A 74 -3.18 16.54 -11.63
CA LEU A 74 -3.97 15.62 -10.80
C LEU A 74 -3.59 15.86 -9.33
N GLY A 75 -4.59 16.14 -8.51
CA GLY A 75 -4.42 16.30 -7.07
C GLY A 75 -4.03 14.99 -6.39
N ASN A 76 -3.40 15.10 -5.23
CA ASN A 76 -2.97 13.94 -4.43
C ASN A 76 -4.16 13.07 -3.99
N ASP A 77 -5.31 13.69 -3.74
CA ASP A 77 -6.58 13.02 -3.43
C ASP A 77 -7.01 12.07 -4.56
N VAL A 78 -6.92 12.52 -5.82
CA VAL A 78 -7.23 11.69 -6.99
C VAL A 78 -6.18 10.61 -7.21
N LEU A 79 -4.90 10.94 -7.05
CA LEU A 79 -3.80 9.97 -7.17
C LEU A 79 -3.94 8.85 -6.13
N THR A 80 -4.19 9.21 -4.86
CA THR A 80 -4.39 8.25 -3.77
C THR A 80 -5.64 7.39 -4.01
N MET A 81 -6.73 7.95 -4.54
CA MET A 81 -7.92 7.20 -4.95
C MET A 81 -7.60 6.13 -6.02
N LEU A 82 -6.63 6.40 -6.89
CA LEU A 82 -6.16 5.46 -7.91
C LEU A 82 -5.11 4.47 -7.38
N GLY A 83 -4.80 4.51 -6.08
CA GLY A 83 -3.75 3.69 -5.45
C GLY A 83 -2.33 4.18 -5.73
N ILE A 84 -2.18 5.44 -6.17
CA ILE A 84 -0.88 6.06 -6.46
C ILE A 84 -0.52 6.98 -5.30
N ASP A 85 0.31 6.49 -4.39
CA ASP A 85 0.90 7.29 -3.32
C ASP A 85 2.33 7.70 -3.70
N VAL A 86 2.46 8.91 -4.26
CA VAL A 86 3.73 9.44 -4.74
C VAL A 86 4.73 9.62 -3.60
N GLN A 87 4.27 10.00 -2.40
CA GLN A 87 5.17 10.20 -1.26
C GLN A 87 5.74 8.86 -0.79
N ARG A 88 4.88 7.84 -0.63
CA ARG A 88 5.34 6.48 -0.31
C ARG A 88 6.29 5.94 -1.37
N GLN A 89 6.01 6.17 -2.66
CA GLN A 89 6.89 5.75 -3.75
C GLN A 89 8.25 6.46 -3.73
N LEU A 90 8.28 7.76 -3.41
CA LEU A 90 9.52 8.51 -3.24
C LEU A 90 10.31 8.04 -2.02
N ASP A 91 9.65 7.81 -0.89
CA ASP A 91 10.29 7.32 0.33
C ASP A 91 10.94 5.94 0.09
N LEU A 92 10.25 5.06 -0.64
CA LEU A 92 10.78 3.78 -1.08
C LEU A 92 11.96 3.95 -2.05
N PHE A 93 11.86 4.87 -3.01
CA PHE A 93 12.96 5.17 -3.94
C PHE A 93 14.21 5.63 -3.18
N VAL A 94 14.06 6.52 -2.19
CA VAL A 94 15.16 6.99 -1.34
C VAL A 94 15.71 5.84 -0.49
N ALA A 95 14.85 5.04 0.14
CA ALA A 95 15.28 3.89 0.92
C ALA A 95 16.08 2.88 0.07
N ASN A 96 15.65 2.63 -1.17
CA ASN A 96 16.33 1.74 -2.10
C ASN A 96 17.64 2.34 -2.64
N ALA A 97 17.67 3.65 -2.90
CA ALA A 97 18.90 4.35 -3.31
C ALA A 97 19.98 4.29 -2.21
N LEU A 98 19.57 4.31 -0.94
CA LEU A 98 20.47 4.11 0.21
C LEU A 98 20.91 2.64 0.38
N GLN A 99 20.25 1.69 -0.29
CA GLN A 99 20.55 0.25 -0.26
C GLN A 99 21.34 -0.24 -1.48
N GLN A 100 21.84 0.65 -2.35
CA GLN A 100 22.68 0.27 -3.48
C GLN A 100 24.09 -0.21 -3.06
N GLU A 101 24.15 -1.41 -2.45
CA GLU A 101 25.07 -2.47 -2.84
C GLU A 101 24.28 -3.78 -2.86
N GLN A 102 23.75 -4.14 -4.05
CA GLN A 102 23.12 -5.42 -4.43
C GLN A 102 21.62 -5.60 -4.10
N SER A 103 20.74 -5.24 -5.03
CA SER A 103 19.51 -6.02 -5.26
C SER A 103 18.95 -5.76 -6.67
N ASP A 104 18.33 -6.80 -7.25
CA ASP A 104 17.79 -6.90 -8.61
C ASP A 104 16.57 -5.99 -8.83
N GLU A 105 16.38 -5.56 -10.09
CA GLU A 105 15.33 -4.65 -10.60
C GLU A 105 13.88 -5.20 -10.53
N PHE A 106 13.65 -6.26 -9.75
CA PHE A 106 12.38 -7.00 -9.67
C PHE A 106 11.88 -7.26 -8.25
N ASP A 107 12.45 -6.62 -7.22
CA ASP A 107 11.81 -6.62 -5.89
C ASP A 107 10.52 -5.79 -5.95
N ASP A 108 9.40 -6.48 -6.15
CA ASP A 108 8.06 -5.93 -6.17
C ASP A 108 7.78 -5.19 -4.85
N VAL A 109 7.20 -4.00 -4.97
CA VAL A 109 6.89 -3.04 -3.89
C VAL A 109 5.86 -3.56 -2.86
N ASP A 110 5.25 -4.72 -3.16
CA ASP A 110 4.27 -5.43 -2.33
C ASP A 110 4.81 -6.76 -1.76
N GLU A 111 6.11 -7.07 -1.89
CA GLU A 111 6.64 -8.18 -1.10
C GLU A 111 6.56 -7.81 0.39
N PRO A 112 5.84 -8.60 1.22
CA PRO A 112 5.79 -8.36 2.65
C PRO A 112 7.22 -8.33 3.16
N ARG A 113 7.56 -7.33 4.00
CA ARG A 113 8.89 -7.23 4.60
C ARG A 113 9.15 -8.48 5.43
N ILE A 114 9.82 -9.46 4.83
CA ILE A 114 10.16 -10.71 5.48
C ILE A 114 11.23 -10.39 6.53
N GLY A 115 10.85 -10.48 7.82
CA GLY A 115 11.82 -10.47 8.91
C GLY A 115 11.68 -9.39 9.97
N THR A 116 10.47 -8.90 10.28
CA THR A 116 10.27 -8.33 11.62
C THR A 116 10.24 -9.51 12.59
N SER A 117 11.37 -9.83 13.24
CA SER A 117 11.43 -10.94 14.17
C SER A 117 10.41 -10.72 15.28
N VAL A 118 9.37 -11.57 15.34
CA VAL A 118 8.49 -11.63 16.49
C VAL A 118 9.30 -12.28 17.61
N GLU A 119 9.94 -11.47 18.45
CA GLU A 119 10.57 -11.97 19.67
C GLU A 119 9.52 -12.66 20.54
N MET A 120 9.93 -13.67 21.32
CA MET A 120 9.03 -14.33 22.28
C MET A 120 8.41 -13.29 23.22
N THR A 121 7.16 -12.93 22.95
CA THR A 121 6.46 -11.90 23.72
C THR A 121 6.17 -12.39 25.13
N ASP A 122 6.00 -11.45 26.06
CA ASP A 122 5.64 -11.78 27.45
C ASP A 122 4.32 -12.59 27.53
N GLU A 123 3.40 -12.37 26.58
CA GLU A 123 2.17 -13.15 26.46
C GLU A 123 2.42 -14.62 26.10
N VAL A 124 3.31 -14.88 25.14
CA VAL A 124 3.69 -16.25 24.76
C VAL A 124 4.42 -16.93 25.91
N ARG A 125 5.31 -16.22 26.61
CA ARG A 125 6.00 -16.74 27.79
C ARG A 125 5.01 -17.14 28.89
N ALA A 126 4.03 -16.29 29.19
CA ALA A 126 2.98 -16.59 30.17
C ALA A 126 2.14 -17.81 29.77
N ALA A 127 1.85 -17.98 28.48
CA ALA A 127 1.13 -19.15 27.98
C ALA A 127 1.96 -20.43 28.14
N VAL A 128 3.27 -20.39 27.84
CA VAL A 128 4.19 -21.51 28.06
C VAL A 128 4.29 -21.87 29.54
N ASP A 129 4.38 -20.88 30.42
CA ASP A 129 4.43 -21.10 31.87
C ASP A 129 3.16 -21.80 32.38
N LYS A 130 1.98 -21.39 31.88
CA LYS A 130 0.70 -22.04 32.20
C LYS A 130 0.67 -23.51 31.75
N LEU A 131 1.27 -23.85 30.61
CA LEU A 131 1.37 -25.24 30.14
C LEU A 131 2.29 -26.08 31.05
N ILE A 132 3.37 -25.49 31.56
CA ILE A 132 4.28 -26.14 32.50
C ILE A 132 3.57 -26.43 33.83
N GLU A 133 2.83 -25.46 34.37
CA GLU A 133 2.01 -25.65 35.57
C GLU A 133 0.97 -26.76 35.39
N GLN A 134 0.32 -26.80 34.23
CA GLN A 134 -0.61 -27.87 33.88
C GLN A 134 0.08 -29.24 33.80
N ALA A 135 1.31 -29.33 33.30
CA ALA A 135 2.07 -30.57 33.28
C ALA A 135 2.38 -31.06 34.70
N VAL A 136 2.84 -30.17 35.59
CA VAL A 136 3.15 -30.49 36.99
C VAL A 136 1.90 -30.96 37.74
N SER A 137 0.78 -30.26 37.59
CA SER A 137 -0.49 -30.67 38.22
C SER A 137 -1.00 -32.03 37.71
N LYS A 138 -0.65 -32.43 36.49
CA LYS A 138 -0.98 -33.74 35.90
C LYS A 138 0.03 -34.83 36.20
N GLY A 139 1.01 -34.58 37.09
CA GLY A 139 1.95 -35.59 37.56
C GLY A 139 3.34 -35.54 36.93
N PHE A 140 3.71 -34.45 36.24
CA PHE A 140 5.10 -34.25 35.84
C PHE A 140 6.01 -34.07 37.07
N PRO A 141 7.21 -34.70 37.12
CA PRO A 141 8.11 -34.62 38.27
C PRO A 141 8.51 -33.18 38.59
N LYS A 142 8.25 -32.73 39.83
CA LYS A 142 8.53 -31.37 40.27
C LYS A 142 10.02 -31.03 40.23
N GLU A 143 10.90 -32.01 40.44
CA GLU A 143 12.35 -31.78 40.42
C GLU A 143 12.83 -31.39 39.01
N LEU A 144 12.10 -31.79 37.96
CA LEU A 144 12.43 -31.53 36.57
C LEU A 144 11.75 -30.27 36.02
N GLU A 145 10.88 -29.60 36.77
CA GLU A 145 10.12 -28.43 36.30
C GLU A 145 11.05 -27.31 35.79
N SER A 146 12.12 -27.02 36.51
CA SER A 146 13.11 -26.02 36.12
C SER A 146 13.81 -26.36 34.80
N THR A 147 14.06 -27.66 34.57
CA THR A 147 14.66 -28.17 33.33
C THR A 147 13.66 -28.08 32.19
N LEU A 148 12.39 -28.43 32.42
CA LEU A 148 11.32 -28.31 31.45
C LEU A 148 11.13 -26.86 31.02
N ARG A 149 11.07 -25.93 31.99
CA ARG A 149 10.96 -24.49 31.73
C ARG A 149 12.11 -23.98 30.87
N ARG A 150 13.34 -24.32 31.25
CA ARG A 150 14.53 -23.96 30.47
C ARG A 150 14.49 -24.47 29.04
N ILE A 151 14.01 -25.70 28.81
CA ILE A 151 13.90 -26.27 27.46
C ILE A 151 12.79 -25.57 26.67
N ALA A 152 11.62 -25.41 27.27
CA ALA A 152 10.45 -24.83 26.62
C ALA A 152 10.67 -23.37 26.20
N THR A 153 11.45 -22.60 26.96
CA THR A 153 11.76 -21.20 26.64
C THR A 153 13.10 -21.02 25.92
N ARG A 154 13.81 -22.11 25.58
CA ARG A 154 15.15 -22.02 24.98
C ARG A 154 15.14 -21.44 23.58
N PHE A 155 14.10 -21.75 22.83
CA PHE A 155 13.95 -21.35 21.43
C PHE A 155 12.62 -20.64 21.27
N ASP A 156 12.61 -19.66 20.37
CA ASP A 156 11.41 -18.96 19.98
C ASP A 156 10.63 -19.80 18.95
N ILE A 157 9.86 -20.77 19.45
CA ILE A 157 9.10 -21.74 18.63
C ILE A 157 7.60 -21.73 18.93
N TRP A 158 7.16 -20.88 19.87
CA TRP A 158 5.78 -20.85 20.33
C TRP A 158 5.06 -19.65 19.71
N ARG A 159 3.82 -19.88 19.26
CA ARG A 159 2.99 -18.88 18.60
C ARG A 159 1.58 -18.93 19.20
N LEU A 160 1.06 -17.78 19.62
CA LEU A 160 -0.35 -17.63 19.99
C LEU A 160 -1.24 -17.34 18.77
N ARG A 161 -0.64 -16.76 17.72
CA ARG A 161 -1.25 -16.45 16.44
C ARG A 161 -0.28 -16.87 15.35
N LEU A 162 -0.80 -17.38 14.24
CA LEU A 162 0.00 -17.54 13.02
C LEU A 162 0.44 -16.13 12.60
N GLY A 163 1.71 -15.96 12.27
CA GLY A 163 2.29 -14.67 11.94
C GLY A 163 3.66 -14.85 11.29
N ASP A 164 4.32 -13.73 11.03
CA ASP A 164 5.56 -13.69 10.28
C ASP A 164 6.71 -14.30 11.08
N ASP A 165 7.02 -15.56 10.79
CA ASP A 165 8.28 -16.15 11.23
C ASP A 165 9.43 -15.59 10.39
N PRO A 166 10.63 -15.43 10.98
CA PRO A 166 11.79 -15.05 10.22
C PRO A 166 12.02 -16.07 9.08
N PRO A 167 12.55 -15.63 7.94
CA PRO A 167 12.80 -16.52 6.82
C PRO A 167 13.74 -17.62 7.26
N ALA A 168 13.53 -18.82 6.72
CA ALA A 168 14.50 -19.89 6.85
C ALA A 168 15.86 -19.39 6.36
N ARG A 169 16.93 -19.73 7.07
CA ARG A 169 18.31 -19.32 6.74
C ARG A 169 18.85 -20.13 5.56
N VAL A 170 18.21 -20.00 4.42
CA VAL A 170 18.53 -20.66 3.16
C VAL A 170 18.51 -19.62 2.04
N PRO A 171 19.31 -19.80 0.97
CA PRO A 171 19.24 -18.91 -0.17
C PRO A 171 17.81 -18.85 -0.75
N PRO A 172 17.35 -17.69 -1.26
CA PRO A 172 16.06 -17.58 -1.90
C PRO A 172 15.87 -18.60 -3.03
N MET A 173 14.64 -19.09 -3.16
CA MET A 173 14.28 -20.00 -4.23
C MET A 173 14.37 -19.29 -5.58
N LYS A 174 15.15 -19.85 -6.52
CA LYS A 174 15.24 -19.34 -7.90
C LYS A 174 14.28 -20.12 -8.81
N ILE A 175 13.26 -19.44 -9.33
CA ILE A 175 12.31 -20.02 -10.28
C ILE A 175 12.94 -20.04 -11.69
N ARG A 176 12.93 -21.21 -12.34
CA ARG A 176 13.40 -21.36 -13.73
C ARG A 176 12.22 -21.64 -14.64
N LEU A 177 11.98 -20.75 -15.60
CA LEU A 177 10.94 -20.94 -16.60
C LEU A 177 11.39 -21.98 -17.65
N LYS A 178 10.42 -22.71 -18.21
CA LYS A 178 10.68 -23.60 -19.36
C LYS A 178 11.04 -22.75 -20.59
N PRO A 179 11.89 -23.25 -21.51
CA PRO A 179 12.18 -22.56 -22.77
C PRO A 179 10.89 -22.23 -23.54
N GLY A 180 10.78 -20.99 -24.02
CA GLY A 180 9.61 -20.51 -24.76
C GLY A 180 8.39 -20.14 -23.90
N ALA A 181 8.51 -20.13 -22.57
CA ALA A 181 7.46 -19.62 -21.70
C ALA A 181 7.16 -18.14 -22.01
N GLN A 182 5.88 -17.82 -22.18
CA GLN A 182 5.40 -16.46 -22.41
C GLN A 182 4.70 -15.97 -21.14
N PRO A 183 4.97 -14.73 -20.69
CA PRO A 183 4.23 -14.13 -19.58
C PRO A 183 2.72 -14.07 -19.91
N TYR A 184 1.89 -14.44 -18.93
CA TYR A 184 0.44 -14.39 -19.08
C TYR A 184 -0.21 -13.68 -17.89
N ARG A 185 -1.04 -12.69 -18.17
CA ARG A 185 -1.80 -11.96 -17.14
C ARG A 185 -3.24 -12.47 -17.10
N CYS A 186 -3.56 -13.23 -16.05
CA CYS A 186 -4.92 -13.65 -15.77
C CYS A 186 -5.79 -12.44 -15.37
N LYS A 187 -7.08 -12.46 -15.72
CA LYS A 187 -8.05 -11.50 -15.16
C LYS A 187 -8.24 -11.76 -13.66
N ALA A 188 -8.34 -10.70 -12.87
CA ALA A 188 -8.62 -10.81 -11.44
C ALA A 188 -9.94 -11.56 -11.20
N ARG A 189 -9.94 -12.46 -10.21
CA ARG A 189 -11.16 -13.18 -9.82
C ARG A 189 -12.15 -12.20 -9.20
N ARG A 190 -13.41 -12.28 -9.61
CA ARG A 190 -14.50 -11.54 -8.97
C ARG A 190 -14.92 -12.27 -7.70
N TYR A 191 -14.68 -11.64 -6.56
CA TYR A 191 -15.22 -12.08 -5.27
C TYR A 191 -16.53 -11.36 -4.97
N THR A 192 -17.44 -12.04 -4.25
CA THR A 192 -18.62 -11.36 -3.68
C THR A 192 -18.16 -10.38 -2.59
N PRO A 193 -18.97 -9.37 -2.24
CA PRO A 193 -18.60 -8.39 -1.22
C PRO A 193 -18.18 -9.02 0.11
N GLU A 194 -18.83 -10.10 0.52
CA GLU A 194 -18.56 -10.80 1.77
C GLU A 194 -17.20 -11.50 1.74
N VAL A 195 -16.87 -12.16 0.62
CA VAL A 195 -15.58 -12.82 0.45
C VAL A 195 -14.45 -11.80 0.31
N ARG A 196 -14.69 -10.69 -0.39
CA ARG A 196 -13.72 -9.61 -0.49
C ARG A 196 -13.43 -9.03 0.89
N ARG A 197 -14.46 -8.68 1.64
CA ARG A 197 -14.31 -8.16 3.01
C ARG A 197 -13.56 -9.13 3.91
N PHE A 198 -13.87 -10.42 3.84
CA PHE A 198 -13.12 -11.42 4.59
C PHE A 198 -11.63 -11.45 4.21
N LEU A 199 -11.31 -11.36 2.91
CA LEU A 199 -9.92 -11.35 2.46
C LEU A 199 -9.20 -10.06 2.84
N ASP A 200 -9.90 -8.92 2.82
CA ASP A 200 -9.34 -7.65 3.30
C ASP A 200 -9.05 -7.75 4.81
N ASP A 201 -10.05 -8.17 5.61
CA ASP A 201 -9.92 -8.34 7.07
C ASP A 201 -8.89 -9.43 7.49
N PHE A 202 -8.60 -10.41 6.62
CA PHE A 202 -7.67 -11.50 6.92
C PHE A 202 -6.21 -11.15 6.63
N ASN A 203 -5.97 -10.26 5.66
CA ASN A 203 -4.63 -9.86 5.25
C ASN A 203 -4.14 -8.57 5.95
N ASP A 204 -5.02 -7.88 6.68
CA ASP A 204 -4.70 -6.80 7.64
C ASP A 204 -4.18 -7.34 8.99
#